data_AF-A0A8R7V932-F1
#
_entry.id   AF-A0A8R7V932-F1
#
_cell.length_a   1.000
_cell.length_b   1.000
_cell.length_c   1.000
_cell.angle_alpha   90.00
_cell.angle_beta   90.00
_cell.angle_gamma   90.00
#
_symmetry.space_group_name_H-M   'P 1'
#
loop_
_entity.id
_entity.type
_entity.pdbx_description
1 polymer ?
#
loop_
_entity_poly.entity_id
_entity_poly.type
_entity_poly.pdbx_seq_one_letter_code
_entity_poly.pdbx_strand_id
1 'polypeptide(L)' 'MSSASSARSGLRGRTVVVPLIPCPCCQATVRYYVSNTEDHEGWVFCRCPNHSATGCDFWFWEMEYVAYLVDA' A
#
# COMPACT_ATOMS: atom_id res chain seq x y z
N MET A 1 -45.47 11.80 -23.87
CA MET A 1 -44.70 13.06 -23.78
C MET A 1 -43.47 12.80 -22.92
N SER A 2 -42.39 13.50 -23.22
CA SER A 2 -40.99 13.09 -23.05
C SER A 2 -40.36 13.35 -21.67
N SER A 3 -39.28 12.59 -21.40
CA SER A 3 -38.02 12.99 -20.73
C SER A 3 -37.99 13.43 -19.26
N ALA A 4 -37.16 12.76 -18.46
CA ALA A 4 -35.88 13.34 -18.02
C ALA A 4 -34.98 12.25 -17.39
N SER A 5 -33.85 11.98 -18.04
CA SER A 5 -32.73 11.22 -17.51
C SER A 5 -32.15 11.90 -16.27
N SER A 6 -32.01 11.18 -15.17
CA SER A 6 -31.08 11.57 -14.10
C SER A 6 -29.88 10.63 -14.13
N ALA A 7 -28.99 10.87 -15.09
CA ALA A 7 -27.60 10.47 -14.92
C ALA A 7 -27.01 11.34 -13.82
N ARG A 8 -26.54 10.72 -12.73
CA ARG A 8 -25.47 11.15 -11.82
C ARG A 8 -25.46 10.22 -10.59
N SER A 9 -24.87 9.05 -10.74
CA SER A 9 -24.08 8.49 -9.64
C SER A 9 -22.66 8.39 -10.16
N GLY A 10 -21.98 9.55 -10.18
CA GLY A 10 -20.56 9.60 -10.45
C GLY A 10 -19.85 8.60 -9.55
N LEU A 11 -19.04 7.73 -10.15
CA LEU A 11 -17.93 7.00 -9.57
C LEU A 11 -17.91 7.03 -8.03
N ARG A 12 -18.77 6.23 -7.39
CA ARG A 12 -18.61 5.96 -5.96
C ARG A 12 -17.25 5.29 -5.80
N GLY A 13 -16.32 6.01 -5.16
CA GLY A 13 -15.15 5.46 -4.49
C GLY A 13 -14.33 4.48 -5.30
N ARG A 14 -13.51 4.97 -6.23
CA ARG A 14 -12.26 4.26 -6.54
C ARG A 14 -11.34 4.41 -5.33
N THR A 15 -11.57 3.60 -4.29
CA THR A 15 -10.56 3.39 -3.25
C THR A 15 -9.38 2.75 -3.95
N VAL A 16 -8.30 3.51 -4.14
CA VAL A 16 -7.05 2.97 -4.70
C VAL A 16 -6.45 2.10 -3.61
N VAL A 17 -6.56 0.79 -3.77
CA VAL A 17 -5.87 -0.17 -2.91
C VAL A 17 -4.43 -0.24 -3.39
N VAL A 18 -3.50 0.15 -2.53
CA VAL A 18 -2.07 0.01 -2.81
C VAL A 18 -1.74 -1.50 -2.80
N PRO A 19 -1.18 -2.07 -3.88
CA PRO A 19 -0.98 -3.51 -3.98
C PRO A 19 0.18 -3.99 -3.10
N LEU A 20 0.00 -5.14 -2.46
CA LEU A 20 1.06 -5.85 -1.73
C LEU A 20 1.73 -6.86 -2.67
N ILE A 21 2.90 -6.50 -3.21
CA ILE A 21 3.62 -7.33 -4.17
C ILE A 21 4.39 -8.47 -3.47
N PRO A 22 4.83 -9.50 -4.23
CA PRO A 22 5.84 -10.43 -3.74
C PRO A 22 7.14 -9.70 -3.41
N CYS A 23 7.75 -10.04 -2.28
CA CYS A 23 9.05 -9.50 -1.91
C CYS A 23 10.11 -9.89 -2.97
N PRO A 24 10.88 -8.94 -3.52
CA PRO A 24 11.90 -9.22 -4.54
C PRO A 24 12.99 -10.18 -4.04
N CYS A 25 13.27 -10.19 -2.73
CA CYS A 25 14.34 -11.01 -2.15
C CYS A 25 13.94 -12.47 -1.93
N CYS A 26 12.70 -12.73 -1.49
CA CYS A 26 12.29 -14.07 -1.02
C CYS A 26 10.91 -14.52 -1.48
N GLN A 27 10.23 -13.75 -2.33
CA GLN A 27 8.91 -14.02 -2.92
C GLN A 27 7.74 -14.10 -1.94
N ALA A 28 7.96 -13.97 -0.63
CA ALA A 28 6.89 -13.83 0.34
C ALA A 28 6.10 -12.53 0.11
N THR A 29 4.77 -12.57 0.20
CA THR A 29 3.93 -11.38 0.05
C THR A 29 4.25 -10.34 1.14
N VAL A 30 4.54 -9.11 0.72
CA VAL A 30 4.76 -7.96 1.60
C VAL A 30 3.49 -7.68 2.42
N ARG A 31 3.63 -7.11 3.62
CA ARG A 31 2.49 -6.80 4.51
C ARG A 31 2.53 -5.36 5.01
N TYR A 32 1.35 -4.82 5.30
CA TYR A 32 1.18 -3.59 6.07
C TYR A 32 1.37 -3.84 7.56
N TYR A 33 1.97 -2.86 8.21
CA TYR A 33 2.11 -2.76 9.65
C TYR A 33 1.86 -1.33 10.07
N VAL A 34 1.49 -1.15 11.33
CA VAL A 34 1.35 0.17 11.96
C VAL A 34 2.47 0.29 12.98
N SER A 35 3.19 1.40 12.90
CA SER A 35 4.28 1.71 13.83
C SER A 35 3.74 2.08 15.21
N ASN A 36 4.43 1.60 16.22
CA ASN A 36 4.17 1.86 17.63
C ASN A 36 5.35 2.57 18.32
N THR A 37 6.28 3.10 17.53
CA THR A 37 7.40 3.91 18.03
C THR A 37 6.92 5.31 18.39
N GLU A 38 7.46 5.90 19.46
CA GLU A 38 7.06 7.24 19.94
C GLU A 38 7.07 8.31 18.83
N ASP A 39 8.13 8.36 18.02
CA ASP A 39 8.27 9.38 16.96
C ASP A 39 7.30 9.21 15.78
N HIS A 40 6.80 8.00 15.56
CA HIS A 40 6.01 7.63 14.36
C HIS A 40 4.80 6.77 14.74
N GLU A 41 4.18 7.02 15.89
CA GLU A 41 3.04 6.23 16.34
C GLU A 41 1.88 6.34 15.34
N GLY A 42 1.31 5.21 14.96
CA GLY A 42 0.20 5.15 13.99
C GLY A 42 0.61 5.22 12.53
N TRP A 43 1.89 5.42 12.21
CA TRP A 43 2.35 5.48 10.82
C TRP A 43 2.35 4.10 10.17
N VAL A 44 1.90 4.04 8.92
CA VAL A 44 1.84 2.78 8.16
C VAL A 44 3.17 2.55 7.44
N PHE A 45 3.68 1.33 7.54
CA PHE A 45 4.82 0.87 6.76
C PHE A 45 4.55 -0.50 6.13
N CYS A 46 5.21 -0.75 5.02
CA CYS A 46 5.22 -2.03 4.33
C CYS A 46 6.54 -2.73 4.60
N ARG A 47 6.51 -4.01 4.96
CA ARG A 47 7.74 -4.82 5.01
C ARG A 47 7.54 -6.26 4.64
N CYS A 48 8.64 -6.88 4.21
CA CYS A 48 8.70 -8.32 4.06
C CYS A 48 8.44 -9.00 5.42
N PRO A 49 7.61 -10.07 5.47
CA PRO A 49 7.41 -10.83 6.70
C PRO A 49 8.67 -11.55 7.18
N ASN A 50 9.60 -11.85 6.26
CA ASN A 50 10.89 -12.46 6.56
C ASN A 50 12.01 -11.41 6.71
N HIS A 51 11.66 -10.16 7.04
CA HIS A 51 12.63 -9.09 7.23
C HIS A 51 13.62 -9.46 8.35
N SER A 52 14.91 -9.29 8.06
CA SER A 52 16.01 -9.56 9.00
C SER A 52 17.20 -8.67 8.68
N ALA A 53 17.88 -8.15 9.70
CA ALA A 53 19.05 -7.28 9.55
C ALA A 53 20.21 -7.89 8.75
N THR A 54 20.31 -9.22 8.69
CA THR A 54 21.36 -9.95 7.95
C THR A 54 20.85 -10.55 6.64
N GLY A 55 19.67 -10.15 6.17
CA GLY A 55 18.98 -10.81 5.06
C GLY A 55 18.08 -9.86 4.26
N CYS A 56 16.80 -10.18 4.14
CA CYS A 56 15.86 -9.40 3.35
C CYS A 56 15.53 -8.07 4.04
N ASP A 57 16.01 -6.97 3.49
CA ASP A 57 15.79 -5.63 4.04
C ASP A 57 14.65 -4.86 3.35
N PHE A 58 13.74 -5.57 2.68
CA PHE A 58 12.60 -4.94 2.00
C PHE A 58 11.62 -4.34 3.02
N TRP A 59 11.72 -3.03 3.20
CA TRP A 59 10.96 -2.22 4.14
C TRP A 59 10.84 -0.80 3.61
N PHE A 60 9.65 -0.20 3.69
CA PHE A 60 9.37 1.17 3.25
C PHE A 60 8.23 1.76 4.07
N TRP A 61 8.26 3.08 4.32
CA TRP A 61 7.05 3.79 4.73
C TRP A 61 5.99 3.73 3.62
N GLU A 62 4.70 3.91 3.97
CA GLU A 62 3.60 3.79 2.99
C GLU A 62 3.82 4.65 1.73
N MET A 63 4.20 5.92 1.88
CA MET A 63 4.43 6.82 0.74
C MET A 63 5.67 6.42 -0.08
N GLU A 64 6.73 5.94 0.57
CA GLU A 64 7.93 5.45 -0.11
C GLU A 64 7.65 4.15 -0.86
N TYR A 65 6.78 3.29 -0.30
CA TYR A 65 6.33 2.08 -0.95
C TYR A 65 5.51 2.39 -2.20
N VAL A 66 4.65 3.39 -2.15
CA VAL A 66 3.92 3.86 -3.35
C VAL A 66 4.88 4.38 -4.40
N ALA A 67 5.89 5.16 -4.02
CA ALA A 67 6.92 5.62 -4.96
C ALA A 67 7.68 4.43 -5.58
N TYR A 68 8.12 3.48 -4.76
CA TYR A 68 8.75 2.25 -5.21
C TYR A 68 7.88 1.50 -6.24
N LEU A 69 6.57 1.38 -6.02
CA LEU A 69 5.67 0.70 -6.97
C LEU A 69 5.50 1.44 -8.30
N VAL A 70 5.69 2.75 -8.34
CA VAL A 70 5.60 3.54 -9.56
C VAL A 70 6.92 3.50 -10.35
N ASP A 71 8.05 3.44 -9.64
CA ASP A 71 9.39 3.54 -10.24
C ASP A 71 10.08 2.18 -10.50
N ALA A 72 9.61 1.07 -9.91
CA ALA A 72 10.23 -0.26 -9.97
C ALA A 72 9.97 -1.07 -11.24
#